data_AF-A0A3N5TNG4-F1
#
_entry.id   AF-A0A3N5TNG4-F1
#
_cell.length_a   1.000
_cell.length_b   1.000
_cell.length_c   1.000
_cell.angle_alpha   90.00
_cell.angle_beta   90.00
_cell.angle_gamma   90.00
#
_symmetry.space_group_name_H-M   'P 1'
#
loop_
_entity.id
_entity.type
_entity.pdbx_description
1 polymer ?
#
loop_
_entity_poly.entity_id
_entity_poly.type
_entity_poly.pdbx_seq_one_letter_code
_entity_poly.pdbx_strand_id
1 'polypeptide(L)' 'MFPILLKIGPISLFTYGFFIAIGFLAGIFLATKEAKRLGEDPEKIMDLCFYILIAAIL' A
#
# COMPACT_ATOMS: atom_id res chain seq x y z
N MET A 1 -19.98 5.49 -10.92
CA MET A 1 -18.78 5.42 -10.06
C MET A 1 -18.88 6.54 -9.05
N PHE A 2 -18.75 6.26 -7.75
CA PHE A 2 -18.63 7.32 -6.73
C PHE A 2 -17.16 7.75 -6.71
N PRO A 3 -16.78 8.94 -7.20
CA PRO A 3 -15.37 9.35 -7.26
C PRO A 3 -14.80 9.72 -5.89
N ILE A 4 -15.68 10.10 -4.95
CA ILE A 4 -15.35 10.52 -3.60
C ILE A 4 -16.04 9.53 -2.65
N LEU A 5 -15.24 8.78 -1.90
CA LEU A 5 -15.70 7.78 -0.94
C LEU A 5 -16.18 8.45 0.35
N LEU A 6 -15.46 9.50 0.77
CA LEU A 6 -15.71 10.22 2.00
C LEU A 6 -15.23 11.66 1.86
N LYS A 7 -16.00 12.63 2.35
CA LYS A 7 -15.64 14.06 2.32
C LYS A 7 -15.75 14.61 3.74
N ILE A 8 -14.62 15.02 4.32
CA ILE A 8 -14.57 15.70 5.61
C ILE A 8 -14.01 17.11 5.35
N GLY A 9 -14.89 18.10 5.30
CA GLY A 9 -14.52 19.50 5.03
C GLY A 9 -13.74 19.65 3.71
N PRO A 10 -12.52 20.23 3.71
CA PRO A 10 -11.70 20.38 2.50
C PRO A 10 -11.03 19.08 2.04
N ILE A 11 -11.04 18.03 2.86
CA ILE A 11 -10.37 16.76 2.55
C ILE A 11 -11.37 15.82 1.88
N SER A 12 -11.04 15.38 0.67
CA SER A 12 -11.81 14.39 -0.08
C SER A 12 -11.01 13.11 -0.25
N LEU A 13 -11.53 12.01 0.27
CA LEU A 13 -10.97 10.67 0.05
C LEU A 13 -11.48 10.14 -1.28
N PHE A 14 -10.59 10.07 -2.27
CA PHE A 14 -10.95 9.53 -3.57
C PHE A 14 -10.96 8.01 -3.56
N THR A 15 -11.96 7.44 -4.22
CA THR A 15 -12.17 5.98 -4.27
C THR A 15 -11.01 5.26 -4.95
N TYR A 16 -10.40 5.84 -5.98
CA TYR A 16 -9.25 5.22 -6.66
C TYR A 16 -8.04 5.10 -5.72
N GLY A 17 -7.70 6.17 -4.99
CA GLY A 17 -6.57 6.18 -4.06
C GLY A 17 -6.79 5.22 -2.89
N PHE A 18 -8.03 5.13 -2.41
CA PHE A 18 -8.41 4.18 -1.37
C PHE A 18 -8.16 2.72 -1.79
N PHE A 19 -8.61 2.33 -2.98
CA PHE A 19 -8.39 0.97 -3.48
C PHE A 19 -6.91 0.68 -3.81
N ILE A 20 -6.16 1.68 -4.29
CA ILE A 20 -4.71 1.54 -4.48
C ILE A 20 -4.02 1.26 -3.14
N ALA A 21 -4.34 2.04 -2.10
CA ALA A 21 -3.77 1.84 -0.76
C ALA A 21 -4.09 0.45 -0.20
N ILE A 22 -5.33 -0.03 -0.35
CA ILE A 22 -5.71 -1.39 0.05
C ILE A 22 -4.91 -2.45 -0.70
N GLY A 23 -4.79 -2.33 -2.02
CA GLY A 23 -4.02 -3.27 -2.84
C GLY A 23 -2.55 -3.31 -2.44
N PHE A 24 -1.97 -2.13 -2.18
CA PHE A 24 -0.59 -2.01 -1.73
C PHE A 24 -0.37 -2.66 -0.36
N LEU A 25 -1.25 -2.41 0.61
CA LEU A 25 -1.19 -3.03 1.94
C LEU A 25 -1.36 -4.56 1.87
N ALA A 26 -2.27 -5.05 1.04
CA ALA A 26 -2.44 -6.49 0.81
C ALA A 26 -1.18 -7.11 0.20
N GLY A 27 -0.54 -6.43 -0.76
CA GLY A 27 0.73 -6.84 -1.36
C GLY A 27 1.86 -6.92 -0.35
N ILE A 28 2.04 -5.88 0.48
CA ILE A 28 3.01 -5.88 1.59
C ILE A 28 2.77 -7.08 2.51
N PHE A 29 1.53 -7.27 2.96
CA PHE A 29 1.19 -8.35 3.88
C PHE A 29 1.56 -9.72 3.31
N LEU A 30 1.23 -9.97 2.04
CA LEU A 30 1.57 -11.21 1.36
C LEU A 30 3.09 -11.36 1.17
N ALA A 31 3.79 -10.32 0.72
CA ALA A 31 5.23 -10.35 0.51
C ALA A 31 5.99 -10.62 1.81
N THR A 32 5.61 -9.95 2.91
CA THR A 32 6.19 -10.16 4.24
C THR A 32 5.90 -11.57 4.76
N LYS A 33 4.71 -12.11 4.50
CA LYS A 33 4.35 -13.50 4.85
C LYS A 33 5.19 -14.51 4.05
N GLU A 34 5.39 -14.26 2.76
CA GLU A 34 6.21 -15.10 1.89
C GLU A 34 7.70 -15.04 2.28
N ALA A 35 8.22 -13.87 2.64
CA ALA A 35 9.59 -13.74 3.15
C ALA A 35 9.79 -14.62 4.39
N LYS A 36 8.88 -14.56 5.36
CA LYS A 36 8.92 -15.45 6.54
C LYS A 36 8.85 -16.93 6.14
N ARG A 37 8.03 -17.30 5.16
CA ARG A 37 7.89 -18.68 4.67
C ARG A 37 9.18 -19.19 4.02
N LEU A 38 9.92 -18.32 3.35
CA LEU A 38 11.18 -18.63 2.68
C LEU A 38 12.41 -18.52 3.58
N GLY A 39 12.24 -18.07 4.84
CA GLY A 39 13.36 -17.82 5.76
C GLY A 39 14.11 -16.51 5.46
N GLU A 40 13.53 -15.64 4.65
CA GLU A 40 14.05 -14.31 4.35
C GLU A 40 13.67 -13.30 5.43
N ASP A 41 14.47 -12.24 5.51
CA ASP A 41 14.26 -11.14 6.44
C ASP A 41 13.04 -10.29 6.01
N PRO A 42 11.94 -10.28 6.80
CA PRO A 42 10.75 -9.50 6.46
C PRO A 42 10.98 -8.00 6.54
N GLU A 43 12.01 -7.54 7.26
CA GLU A 43 12.35 -6.13 7.39
C GLU A 43 12.84 -5.56 6.06
N LYS A 44 13.62 -6.34 5.29
CA LYS A 44 14.02 -5.98 3.92
C LYS A 44 12.84 -5.81 2.96
N ILE A 45 11.77 -6.59 3.14
CA ILE A 45 10.54 -6.41 2.35
C ILE A 45 9.88 -5.07 2.69
N MET A 46 9.84 -4.71 3.97
CA MET A 46 9.29 -3.43 4.39
C MET A 46 10.09 -2.24 3.84
N ASP A 47 11.43 -2.32 3.89
CA ASP A 47 12.31 -1.32 3.29
C ASP A 47 12.06 -1.19 1.78
N LEU A 48 12.02 -2.32 1.07
CA LEU A 48 11.76 -2.33 -0.36
C LEU A 48 10.39 -1.74 -0.70
N CYS A 49 9.35 -2.09 0.05
CA CYS A 49 8.02 -1.52 -0.13
C CYS A 49 8.01 -0.01 0.10
N PHE A 50 8.78 0.52 1.06
CA PHE A 50 8.93 1.95 1.27
C PHE A 50 9.58 2.64 0.06
N TYR A 51 10.66 2.08 -0.49
CA TYR A 51 11.29 2.61 -1.70
C TYR A 51 10.36 2.55 -2.93
N ILE A 52 9.61 1.46 -3.09
CA ILE A 52 8.61 1.32 -4.18
C ILE A 52 7.52 2.39 -4.04
N LEU A 53 7.04 2.66 -2.82
CA LEU A 53 6.03 3.68 -2.59
C LEU A 53 6.52 5.07 -3.00
N ILE A 54 7.77 5.42 -2.66
CA ILE A 54 8.40 6.68 -3.08
C ILE A 54 8.51 6.71 -4.61
N ALA A 55 9.04 5.66 -5.22
CA ALA A 55 9.21 5.57 -6.67
C ALA A 55 7.90 5.62 -7.46
N ALA A 56 6.78 5.20 -6.87
CA ALA A 56 5.46 5.26 -7.48
C ALA A 56 4.83 6.66 -7.44
N ILE A 57 5.28 7.52 -6.52
CA ILE A 57 4.78 8.89 -6.33
C ILE A 57 5.59 9.91 -7.14
N LEU A 58 6.90 9.67 -7.29
CA LEU A 58 7.81 10.49 -8.09
C LEU A 58 7.57 10.30 -9.59
#